data_AF-A0AAW2CRJ5-F1
#
_entry.id   AF-A0AAW2CRJ5-F1
#
_cell.length_a   1.000
_cell.length_b   1.000
_cell.length_c   1.000
_cell.angle_alpha   90.00
_cell.angle_beta   90.00
_cell.angle_gamma   90.00
#
_symmetry.space_group_name_H-M   'P 1'
#
loop_
_entity.id
_entity.type
_entity.pdbx_description
1 polymer ?
#
loop_
_entity_poly.entity_id
_entity_poly.type
_entity_poly.pdbx_seq_one_letter_code
_entity_poly.pdbx_strand_id
1 'polypeptide(L)' 'VVGKLVAVGNVEEPQVNGAPRKLRNLQLLLKEGEEIRLSLWGTSVWQIDEDVYKNNPGPFVLIATSTIVKSFG' A
#
# COMPACT_ATOMS: atom_id res chain seq x y z
N VAL A 1 8.87 7.94 1.73
CA VAL A 1 8.95 6.59 2.31
C VAL A 1 9.64 5.67 1.33
N VAL A 2 10.61 4.88 1.79
CA VAL A 2 11.26 3.82 1.01
C VAL A 2 11.23 2.55 1.85
N GLY A 3 10.73 1.44 1.32
CA GLY A 3 10.62 0.19 2.06
C GLY A 3 10.46 -1.03 1.16
N LYS A 4 10.73 -2.21 1.72
CA LYS A 4 10.44 -3.48 1.07
C LYS A 4 8.95 -3.76 1.17
N LEU A 5 8.29 -4.00 0.04
CA LEU A 5 6.91 -4.46 0.00
C LEU A 5 6.86 -5.92 0.46
N VAL A 6 6.09 -6.18 1.53
CA VAL A 6 5.98 -7.51 2.16
C VAL A 6 4.58 -8.10 2.07
N ALA A 7 3.56 -7.26 1.91
CA ALA A 7 2.21 -7.71 1.63
C ALA A 7 1.43 -6.69 0.81
N VAL A 8 0.51 -7.21 0.00
CA VAL A 8 -0.42 -6.43 -0.82
C VAL A 8 -1.82 -6.88 -0.47
N GLY A 9 -2.62 -5.97 0.08
CA GLY A 9 -4.04 -6.22 0.38
C GLY A 9 -4.91 -6.21 -0.87
N ASN A 10 -6.14 -6.70 -0.70
CA ASN A 10 -7.20 -6.59 -1.70
C ASN A 10 -7.62 -5.12 -1.90
N VAL A 11 -8.29 -4.83 -3.02
CA VAL A 11 -8.98 -3.56 -3.20
C VAL A 11 -10.29 -3.58 -2.41
N GLU A 12 -10.47 -2.59 -1.57
CA GLU A 12 -11.65 -2.35 -0.75
C GLU A 12 -12.40 -1.11 -1.23
N GLU A 13 -13.69 -0.99 -0.91
CA GLU A 13 -14.51 0.18 -1.21
C GLU A 13 -15.24 0.73 0.03
N PRO A 14 -14.51 1.26 1.03
CA PRO A 14 -15.12 1.92 2.18
C PRO A 14 -15.96 3.15 1.80
N GLN A 15 -17.00 3.42 2.60
CA GLN A 15 -17.77 4.66 2.52
C GLN A 15 -17.01 5.81 3.20
N VAL A 16 -16.63 6.83 2.44
CA VAL A 16 -15.91 8.00 2.94
C VAL A 16 -16.69 9.26 2.53
N ASN A 17 -17.12 10.05 3.52
CA ASN A 17 -17.94 11.24 3.31
C ASN A 17 -19.20 10.98 2.46
N GLY A 18 -19.87 9.85 2.70
CA GLY A 18 -21.13 9.48 2.02
C GLY A 18 -20.96 8.94 0.60
N ALA A 19 -19.73 8.68 0.14
CA ALA A 19 -19.49 8.07 -1.16
C ALA A 19 -18.46 6.93 -1.07
N PRO A 20 -18.59 5.86 -1.89
CA PRO A 20 -17.60 4.81 -1.95
C PRO A 20 -16.27 5.37 -2.47
N ARG A 21 -15.16 4.93 -1.86
CA ARG A 21 -13.79 5.25 -2.29
C ARG A 21 -12.96 3.99 -2.35
N LYS A 22 -12.26 3.79 -3.47
CA LYS A 22 -11.32 2.68 -3.61
C LYS A 22 -10.12 2.91 -2.70
N LEU A 23 -9.79 1.88 -1.93
CA LEU A 23 -8.67 1.81 -1.02
C LEU A 23 -7.91 0.51 -1.28
N ARG A 24 -6.59 0.57 -1.16
CA ARG A 24 -5.76 -0.63 -1.10
C ARG A 24 -4.61 -0.43 -0.14
N ASN A 25 -4.48 -1.33 0.82
CA ASN A 25 -3.42 -1.28 1.82
C ASN A 25 -2.23 -2.14 1.39
N LEU A 26 -1.04 -1.56 1.55
CA LEU A 26 0.24 -2.22 1.36
C LEU A 26 0.97 -2.27 2.68
N GLN A 27 1.70 -3.36 2.91
CA GLN A 27 2.60 -3.48 4.06
C GLN A 27 4.03 -3.29 3.59
N LEU A 28 4.73 -2.33 4.18
CA LEU A 28 6.14 -2.04 3.90
C LEU A 28 6.98 -2.31 5.15
N LEU A 29 8.06 -3.07 4.96
CA LEU A 29 9.14 -3.21 5.94
C LEU A 29 10.20 -2.13 5.65
N LEU A 30 10.41 -1.24 6.62
CA LEU A 30 11.41 -0.19 6.56
C LEU A 30 12.78 -0.70 7.03
N LYS A 31 13.77 0.19 6.95
CA LYS A 31 15.05 -0.04 7.60
C LYS A 31 14.82 -0.22 9.11
N GLU A 32 15.63 -1.04 9.78
CA GLU A 32 15.55 -1.31 11.23
C GLU A 32 14.39 -2.22 11.68
N GLY A 33 13.64 -2.78 10.73
CA GLY A 33 12.61 -3.79 11.01
C GLY A 33 11.24 -3.22 11.35
N GLU A 34 11.09 -1.90 11.28
CA GLU A 34 9.79 -1.24 11.46
C GLU A 34 8.85 -1.55 10.29
N GLU A 35 7.58 -1.80 10.63
CA GLU A 35 6.55 -2.07 9.65
C GLU A 35 5.54 -0.93 9.59
N ILE A 36 5.23 -0.48 8.39
CA ILE A 36 4.20 0.53 8.16
C ILE A 36 3.16 0.05 7.17
N ARG A 37 1.95 0.60 7.33
CA ARG A 37 0.87 0.47 6.36
C ARG A 37 0.86 1.69 5.44
N LEU A 38 0.95 1.45 4.14
CA LEU A 38 0.75 2.47 3.10
C LEU A 38 -0.60 2.27 2.43
N SER A 39 -1.48 3.27 2.48
CA SER A 39 -2.81 3.22 1.87
C SER A 39 -2.81 3.94 0.53
N LEU A 40 -3.09 3.21 -0.56
CA LEU A 40 -3.35 3.76 -1.89
C LEU A 40 -4.84 4.09 -2.01
N TRP A 41 -5.16 5.23 -2.62
CA TRP A 41 -6.54 5.69 -2.79
C TRP A 41 -6.85 5.97 -4.26
N GLY A 42 -8.14 5.86 -4.62
CA GLY A 42 -8.62 6.24 -5.94
C GLY A 42 -8.04 5.34 -7.04
N THR A 43 -7.46 5.94 -8.08
CA THR A 43 -6.87 5.18 -9.20
C THR A 43 -5.53 4.54 -8.85
N SER A 44 -4.83 5.02 -7.82
CA SER A 44 -3.53 4.48 -7.42
C SER A 44 -3.60 3.02 -6.95
N VAL A 45 -4.78 2.52 -6.55
CA VAL A 45 -4.96 1.13 -6.10
C VAL A 45 -4.53 0.08 -7.15
N TRP A 46 -4.48 0.47 -8.43
CA TRP A 46 -4.09 -0.38 -9.57
C TRP A 46 -2.62 -0.25 -9.96
N GLN A 47 -1.83 0.57 -9.26
CA GLN A 47 -0.40 0.75 -9.56
C GLN A 47 0.45 -0.48 -9.21
N ILE A 48 -0.09 -1.39 -8.41
CA ILE A 48 0.52 -2.69 -8.15
C ILE A 48 -0.22 -3.76 -8.93
N ASP A 49 0.50 -4.33 -9.88
CA ASP A 49 0.10 -5.54 -10.58
C ASP A 49 0.26 -6.75 -9.63
N GLU A 50 -0.86 -7.37 -9.27
CA GLU A 50 -0.88 -8.52 -8.37
C GLU A 50 -0.23 -9.75 -8.97
N ASP A 51 -0.38 -9.96 -10.28
CA ASP A 51 0.14 -11.14 -10.94
C ASP A 51 1.67 -11.06 -10.99
N VAL A 52 2.22 -9.86 -11.21
CA VAL A 52 3.66 -9.63 -11.08
C VAL A 52 4.14 -9.87 -9.66
N TYR A 53 3.43 -9.37 -8.66
CA TYR A 53 3.83 -9.54 -7.25
C TYR A 53 3.74 -10.99 -6.77
N LYS A 54 2.65 -11.70 -7.07
CA LYS A 54 2.39 -13.07 -6.59
C LYS A 54 3.29 -14.11 -7.26
N ASN A 55 3.63 -13.90 -8.54
CA ASN A 55 4.38 -14.89 -9.31
C ASN A 55 5.90 -14.64 -9.32
N ASN A 56 6.38 -13.61 -8.62
CA ASN A 56 7.80 -13.27 -8.59
C ASN A 56 8.35 -13.35 -7.16
N PRO A 57 9.38 -14.17 -6.91
CA PRO A 57 9.98 -14.32 -5.57
C PRO A 57 10.87 -13.13 -5.16
N GLY A 58 11.06 -12.14 -6.03
CA GLY A 58 12.02 -11.04 -5.83
C GLY A 58 11.63 -10.06 -4.71
N PRO A 59 12.61 -9.34 -4.16
CA PRO A 59 12.33 -8.23 -3.26
C PRO A 59 11.74 -7.06 -4.07
N PHE A 60 10.51 -6.70 -3.76
CA PHE A 60 9.90 -5.49 -4.29
C PHE A 60 10.23 -4.30 -3.38
N VAL A 61 10.85 -3.26 -3.94
CA VAL A 61 11.12 -2.01 -3.23
C VAL A 61 10.14 -0.97 -3.72
N LEU A 62 9.46 -0.31 -2.78
CA LEU A 62 8.49 0.73 -3.07
C LEU A 62 9.00 2.08 -2.57
N ILE A 63 8.94 3.08 -3.44
CA ILE A 63 9.26 4.47 -3.15
C ILE A 63 7.97 5.27 -3.25
N ALA A 64 7.49 5.78 -2.11
CA ALA A 64 6.35 6.67 -2.06
C ALA A 64 6.81 8.07 -1.66
N THR A 65 6.47 9.06 -2.47
CA THR A 65 6.75 10.48 -2.23
C THR A 65 5.46 11.23 -1.92
N SER A 66 5.56 12.45 -1.36
CA SER A 66 4.41 13.32 -1.08
C SER A 66 3.27 12.66 -0.30
N THR A 67 3.63 11.78 0.65
CA THR A 67 2.68 10.93 1.37
C THR A 67 2.16 11.63 2.62
N ILE A 68 0.87 11.49 2.91
CA ILE A 68 0.28 12.00 4.16
C ILE A 68 0.57 10.99 5.28
N VAL A 69 1.17 11.47 6.37
CA VAL A 69 1.42 10.66 7.58
C VAL A 69 0.21 10.76 8.51
N LYS A 70 -0.31 9.61 8.95
CA LYS A 70 -1.38 9.53 9.96
C LYS A 70 -1.07 8.45 10.99
N SER A 71 -1.38 8.74 12.24
CA SER A 71 -1.43 7.77 13.33
C SER A 71 -2.89 7.38 13.59
N PHE A 72 -3.18 6.09 13.64
CA PHE A 72 -4.46 5.56 14.06
C PHE A 72 -4.25 4.92 15.43
N GLY A 73 -5.02 5.39 16.43
CA GLY A 73 -5.03 4.84 17.79
C GLY A 73 -6.08 3.77 17.97
#